data_AF-A0A822H4M8-F1
#
_entry.id   AF-A0A822H4M8-F1
#
_cell.length_a   1.000
_cell.length_b   1.000
_cell.length_c   1.000
_cell.angle_alpha   90.00
_cell.angle_beta   90.00
_cell.angle_gamma   90.00
#
_symmetry.space_group_name_H-M   'P 1'
#
loop_
_entity.id
_entity.type
_entity.pdbx_description
1 polymer ?
#
loop_
_entity_poly.entity_id
_entity_poly.type
_entity_poly.pdbx_seq_one_letter_code
_entity_poly.pdbx_strand_id
1 'polypeptide(L)'
;MLPFHYGTHYSTNAFTLGWLIRLKPFTTFYLSLQEGKFVHANRLFHSIPLSWQNCQCDSSDVKELISEFFCLHEMLTNCNH
;
A
#
# COMPACT_ATOMS: atom_id res chain seq x y z
N MET A 1 15.16 11.57 -22.33
CA MET A 1 14.29 11.67 -21.14
C MET A 1 14.77 12.87 -20.35
N LEU A 2 13.86 13.72 -19.87
CA LEU A 2 14.24 14.83 -18.97
C LEU A 2 14.74 14.26 -17.62
N PRO A 3 15.65 14.94 -16.92
CA PRO A 3 16.09 14.51 -15.60
C PRO A 3 14.94 14.52 -14.59
N PHE A 4 14.93 13.56 -13.66
CA PHE A 4 13.93 13.41 -12.60
C PHE A 4 14.54 12.83 -11.32
N HIS A 5 13.92 13.09 -10.17
CA HIS A 5 14.42 12.64 -8.86
C HIS A 5 13.95 11.24 -8.48
N TYR A 6 12.67 10.92 -8.72
CA TYR A 6 12.06 9.66 -8.31
C TYR A 6 11.40 8.98 -9.52
N GLY A 7 11.73 7.70 -9.73
CA GLY A 7 11.12 6.87 -10.77
C GLY A 7 9.72 6.35 -10.39
N THR A 8 9.31 6.59 -9.14
CA THR A 8 8.02 6.23 -8.58
C THR A 8 7.32 7.49 -8.05
N HIS A 9 6.00 7.41 -7.92
CA HIS A 9 5.18 8.53 -7.48
C HIS A 9 4.61 8.25 -6.10
N TYR A 10 4.49 9.27 -5.26
CA TYR A 10 4.06 9.13 -3.87
C TYR A 10 2.60 8.68 -3.71
N SER A 11 1.77 8.95 -4.71
CA SER A 11 0.35 8.57 -4.75
C SER A 11 0.08 7.72 -5.99
N THR A 12 -0.26 6.45 -5.78
CA THR A 12 -0.62 5.52 -6.85
C THR A 12 -1.79 4.65 -6.40
N ASN A 13 -2.56 4.12 -7.36
CA ASN A 13 -3.63 3.17 -7.07
C ASN A 13 -3.10 1.91 -6.33
N ALA A 14 -1.91 1.43 -6.68
CA ALA A 14 -1.28 0.28 -6.04
C ALA A 14 -0.99 0.55 -4.55
N PHE A 15 -0.52 1.76 -4.20
CA PHE A 15 -0.31 2.14 -2.81
C PHE A 15 -1.62 2.28 -2.03
N THR A 16 -2.63 2.95 -2.58
CA THR A 16 -3.94 3.06 -1.93
C THR A 16 -4.56 1.69 -1.67
N LEU A 17 -4.53 0.79 -2.67
CA LEU A 17 -5.04 -0.57 -2.51
C LEU A 17 -4.20 -1.42 -1.55
N GLY A 18 -2.89 -1.19 -1.52
CA GLY A 18 -1.99 -1.82 -0.54
C GLY A 18 -2.32 -1.42 0.89
N TRP A 19 -2.56 -0.13 1.14
CA TRP A 19 -2.99 0.36 2.46
C TRP A 19 -4.34 -0.21 2.89
N LEU A 20 -5.30 -0.28 1.96
CA LEU A 20 -6.67 -0.71 2.22
C LEU A 20 -6.91 -2.20 1.98
N ILE A 21 -5.86 -3.01 1.92
CA ILE A 21 -5.91 -4.43 1.55
C ILE A 21 -6.89 -5.27 2.39
N ARG A 22 -7.20 -4.82 3.60
CA ARG A 22 -8.08 -5.51 4.56
C ARG A 22 -9.55 -5.19 4.40
N LEU A 23 -9.90 -4.22 3.55
CA LEU A 23 -11.27 -3.74 3.37
C LEU A 23 -11.81 -4.11 2.00
N LYS A 24 -13.05 -4.62 1.95
CA LYS A 24 -13.80 -4.72 0.69
C LYS A 24 -14.39 -3.34 0.33
N PRO A 25 -14.45 -2.97 -0.96
CA PRO A 25 -14.08 -3.75 -2.15
C PRO A 25 -12.59 -3.69 -2.53
N PHE A 26 -11.75 -2.97 -1.78
CA PHE A 26 -10.34 -2.74 -2.13
C PHE A 26 -9.51 -4.03 -2.20
N THR A 27 -9.77 -5.02 -1.35
CA THR A 27 -9.15 -6.35 -1.47
C THR A 27 -9.41 -6.99 -2.83
N THR A 28 -10.64 -6.89 -3.35
CA THR A 28 -11.01 -7.43 -4.66
C THR A 28 -10.27 -6.70 -5.78
N PHE A 29 -10.17 -5.37 -5.69
CA PHE A 29 -9.42 -4.58 -6.66
C PHE A 29 -7.92 -4.86 -6.61
N TYR A 30 -7.35 -5.05 -5.42
CA TYR A 30 -5.95 -5.44 -5.27
C TYR A 30 -5.69 -6.81 -5.92
N LEU A 31 -6.54 -7.80 -5.66
CA LEU A 31 -6.41 -9.12 -6.29
C LEU A 31 -6.52 -9.02 -7.81
N SER A 32 -7.41 -8.18 -8.33
CA SER A 32 -7.50 -7.95 -9.78
C SER A 32 -6.21 -7.38 -10.39
N LEU A 33 -5.45 -6.57 -9.64
CA LEU A 33 -4.13 -6.07 -10.07
C LEU A 33 -3.02 -7.14 -9.99
N GLN A 34 -3.21 -8.19 -9.19
CA GLN A 34 -2.23 -9.23 -8.92
C GLN A 34 -2.66 -10.59 -9.51
N GLU A 35 -3.39 -10.55 -10.63
CA GLU A 35 -3.84 -11.75 -11.38
C GLU A 35 -4.59 -12.76 -10.50
N GLY A 36 -5.38 -12.26 -9.55
CA GLY A 36 -6.22 -13.05 -8.65
C GLY A 36 -5.48 -13.67 -7.46
N LYS A 37 -4.19 -13.38 -7.25
CA LYS A 37 -3.40 -13.94 -6.15
C LYS A 37 -2.82 -12.85 -5.26
N PHE A 38 -2.75 -13.12 -3.95
CA PHE A 38 -1.94 -12.28 -3.08
C PHE A 38 -0.46 -12.44 -3.41
N VAL A 39 0.27 -11.33 -3.34
CA VAL A 39 1.74 -11.36 -3.36
C VAL A 39 2.28 -11.97 -2.08
N HIS A 40 3.59 -12.25 -2.04
CA HIS A 40 4.27 -12.68 -0.82
C HIS A 40 3.93 -11.76 0.36
N ALA A 41 3.66 -12.36 1.52
CA ALA A 41 3.20 -11.64 2.72
C ALA A 41 4.11 -10.47 3.13
N ASN A 42 5.42 -10.59 2.91
CA ASN A 42 6.42 -9.54 3.20
C ASN A 42 6.28 -8.30 2.31
N ARG A 43 5.54 -8.38 1.20
CA ARG A 43 5.24 -7.26 0.30
C ARG A 43 3.88 -6.63 0.55
N LEU A 44 3.06 -7.23 1.42
CA LEU A 44 1.78 -6.68 1.83
C LEU A 44 1.97 -5.71 2.99
N PHE A 45 1.05 -4.75 3.11
CA PHE A 45 0.99 -3.90 4.28
C PHE A 45 0.63 -4.72 5.53
N HIS A 46 1.59 -4.91 6.43
CA HIS A 46 1.39 -5.67 7.67
C HIS A 46 1.97 -5.00 8.93
N SER A 47 2.67 -3.88 8.79
CA SER A 47 3.29 -3.16 9.91
C SER A 47 3.51 -1.69 9.56
N ILE A 48 3.00 -0.78 10.41
CA ILE A 48 3.20 0.66 10.24
C ILE A 48 4.69 1.04 10.39
N PRO A 49 5.41 0.62 11.46
CA PRO A 49 6.83 0.94 11.59
C PRO A 49 7.68 0.44 10.42
N LEU A 50 7.41 -0.78 9.93
CA LEU A 50 8.13 -1.32 8.78
C LEU A 50 7.84 -0.52 7.51
N SER A 51 6.56 -0.17 7.28
CA SER A 51 6.19 0.61 6.09
C SER A 51 6.82 2.00 6.10
N TRP A 52 6.88 2.64 7.28
CA TRP A 52 7.60 3.90 7.49
C TRP A 52 9.10 3.75 7.18
N GLN A 53 9.75 2.73 7.75
CA GLN A 53 11.16 2.47 7.53
C GLN A 53 11.48 2.23 6.06
N ASN A 54 10.64 1.46 5.35
CA ASN A 54 10.82 1.22 3.92
C ASN A 54 10.79 2.54 3.14
N CYS A 55 9.88 3.45 3.45
CA CYS A 55 9.83 4.76 2.80
C CYS A 55 11.03 5.65 3.06
N GLN A 56 11.81 5.38 4.11
CA GLN A 56 13.04 6.11 4.41
C GLN A 56 14.28 5.47 3.78
N CYS A 57 14.23 4.17 3.44
CA CYS A 57 15.41 3.41 3.02
C CYS A 57 15.37 2.95 1.56
N ASP A 58 14.19 2.72 0.99
CA ASP A 58 14.00 2.28 -0.38
C ASP A 58 13.70 3.48 -1.29
N SER A 59 14.62 3.79 -2.20
CA SER A 59 14.50 4.91 -3.14
C SER A 59 13.36 4.76 -4.16
N SER A 60 12.77 3.56 -4.25
CA SER A 60 11.58 3.29 -5.05
C SER A 60 10.27 3.37 -4.25
N ASP A 61 10.31 3.38 -2.92
CA ASP A 61 9.13 3.39 -2.05
C ASP A 61 8.85 4.78 -1.47
N VAL A 62 8.53 5.74 -2.33
CA VAL A 62 8.26 7.13 -1.91
C VAL A 62 6.79 7.38 -1.54
N LYS A 63 6.06 6.34 -1.13
CA LYS A 63 4.61 6.45 -0.88
C LYS A 63 4.29 7.37 0.29
N GLU A 64 3.24 8.16 0.14
CA GLU A 64 2.71 9.02 1.19
C GLU A 64 1.46 8.41 1.85
N LEU A 65 1.08 8.94 3.01
CA LEU A 65 -0.12 8.52 3.72
C LEU A 65 -1.40 8.94 2.98
N ILE A 66 -2.47 8.17 3.20
CA ILE A 66 -3.82 8.47 2.75
C ILE A 66 -4.69 9.00 3.91
N SER A 67 -5.83 9.60 3.60
CA SER A 67 -6.76 10.14 4.61
C SER A 67 -7.21 9.13 5.66
N GLU A 68 -7.33 7.87 5.27
CA GLU A 68 -7.87 6.77 6.07
C GLU A 68 -7.00 6.46 7.30
N PHE A 69 -5.71 6.80 7.26
CA PHE A 69 -4.85 6.73 8.44
C PHE A 69 -5.34 7.61 9.60
N PHE A 70 -6.13 8.65 9.32
CA PHE A 70 -6.59 9.62 10.30
C PHE A 70 -8.06 9.44 10.68
N CYS A 71 -8.83 8.65 9.92
CA CYS A 71 -10.28 8.54 10.12
C CYS A 71 -10.87 7.13 10.01
N LEU A 72 -10.11 6.10 9.63
CA LEU A 72 -10.64 4.76 9.35
C LEU A 72 -9.75 3.67 9.96
N HIS A 73 -9.93 3.39 11.26
CA HIS A 73 -9.10 2.40 11.97
C HIS A 73 -9.31 0.96 11.47
N GLU A 74 -10.46 0.68 10.83
CA GLU A 74 -10.81 -0.63 10.28
C GLU A 74 -9.81 -1.09 9.22
N MET A 75 -9.10 -0.17 8.54
CA MET A 75 -8.07 -0.54 7.56
C MET A 75 -6.91 -1.34 8.20
N LEU A 76 -6.70 -1.20 9.52
CA LEU A 76 -5.65 -1.86 10.27
C LEU A 76 -6.07 -3.22 10.85
N THR A 77 -7.37 -3.54 10.81
CA THR A 77 -7.92 -4.78 11.39
C THR A 77 -8.42 -5.69 10.28
N ASN A 78 -8.05 -6.97 10.33
CA ASN A 78 -8.57 -7.95 9.40
C ASN A 78 -9.90 -8.53 9.92
N CYS A 79 -11.03 -7.91 9.56
CA CYS A 79 -12.36 -8.38 9.94
C CYS A 79 -12.95 -9.44 8.99
N ASN A 80 -12.25 -9.79 7.91
CA ASN A 80 -12.78 -10.54 6.77
C ASN A 80 -12.42 -12.05 6.77
N HIS A 81 -12.12 -12.64 7.94
CA HIS A 81 -11.69 -14.04 8.19
C HIS A 81 -11.63 -14.99 7.00
#